data_AF-A0A1Y1K790-F1
#
_entry.id   AF-A0A1Y1K790-F1
#
_cell.length_a   1.000
_cell.length_b   1.000
_cell.length_c   1.000
_cell.angle_alpha   90.00
_cell.angle_beta   90.00
_cell.angle_gamma   90.00
#
_symmetry.space_group_name_H-M   'P 1'
#
loop_
_entity.id
_entity.type
_entity.pdbx_description
1 polymer ?
#
loop_
_entity_poly.entity_id
_entity_poly.type
_entity_poly.pdbx_seq_one_letter_code
_entity_poly.pdbx_strand_id
1 'polypeptide(L)'
;CIALMTIMVMFFVELMVARFDNDDDVAHSHATGSDSGSDLNEVLAIKKPSKPQKDKNVQVEPCPHDIENQGALRGPDPTTIPGRPDDVSYPPGGEDHLAHRQDHKEGDSHTSLSGQLTAIFILEFGVVFHSVFIGLTLGTTGSDDLKVLLVVLVFHQMFEGLGLGSRIAVAEWPESKQWLPYVLAVGFALSTPVGVAAGVGAKPANAATQKLVNGIFDSISAGILMYTGLVELLAHEFMFNPHMRRAPLKIQLFAFGCIAFGVTVMALLAKWA
;
A
#
# COMPACT_ATOMS: atom_id res chain seq x y z
N CYS A 1 -8.22 -16.51 -19.91
CA CYS A 1 -6.98 -17.24 -19.53
C CYS A 1 -5.71 -16.67 -20.18
N ILE A 2 -5.42 -16.90 -21.47
CA ILE A 2 -4.09 -16.60 -22.08
C ILE A 2 -3.59 -15.17 -21.75
N ALA A 3 -4.41 -14.14 -21.97
CA ALA A 3 -4.05 -12.74 -21.66
C ALA A 3 -3.72 -12.49 -20.18
N LEU A 4 -4.45 -13.11 -19.23
CA LEU A 4 -4.09 -13.03 -17.81
C LEU A 4 -2.74 -13.70 -17.54
N MET A 5 -2.47 -14.85 -18.16
CA MET A 5 -1.21 -15.57 -17.96
C MET A 5 -0.03 -14.77 -18.50
N THR A 6 -0.17 -14.13 -19.67
CA THR A 6 0.88 -13.25 -20.22
C THR A 6 1.12 -12.02 -19.34
N ILE A 7 0.06 -11.39 -18.80
CA ILE A 7 0.22 -10.24 -17.90
C ILE A 7 0.85 -10.66 -16.56
N MET A 8 0.46 -11.81 -15.99
CA MET A 8 1.06 -12.32 -14.75
C MET A 8 2.51 -12.78 -14.92
N VAL A 9 2.90 -13.31 -16.08
CA VAL A 9 4.32 -13.58 -16.39
C VAL A 9 5.09 -12.29 -16.59
N MET A 10 4.54 -11.30 -17.32
CA MET A 10 5.18 -9.99 -17.51
C MET A 10 5.39 -9.27 -16.17
N PHE A 11 4.37 -9.20 -15.33
CA PHE A 11 4.43 -8.63 -13.98
C PHE A 11 5.44 -9.36 -13.08
N PHE A 12 5.51 -10.70 -13.15
CA PHE A 12 6.53 -11.46 -12.42
C PHE A 12 7.95 -11.14 -12.91
N VAL A 13 8.15 -10.99 -14.22
CA VAL A 13 9.44 -10.57 -14.81
C VAL A 13 9.78 -9.14 -14.38
N GLU A 14 8.83 -8.19 -14.40
CA GLU A 14 9.03 -6.83 -13.91
C GLU A 14 9.44 -6.80 -12.43
N LEU A 15 8.80 -7.61 -11.57
CA LEU A 15 9.18 -7.75 -10.16
C LEU A 15 10.60 -8.34 -9.96
N MET A 16 11.09 -9.17 -10.88
CA MET A 16 12.47 -9.64 -10.85
C MET A 16 13.46 -8.58 -11.38
N VAL A 17 13.15 -7.95 -12.51
CA VAL A 17 14.00 -6.91 -13.14
C VAL A 17 14.17 -5.72 -12.22
N ALA A 18 13.09 -5.23 -11.61
CA ALA A 18 13.11 -4.14 -10.63
C ALA A 18 13.86 -4.48 -9.32
N ARG A 19 14.37 -5.71 -9.18
CA ARG A 19 15.26 -6.10 -8.07
C ARG A 19 16.72 -6.21 -8.45
N PHE A 20 17.05 -6.70 -9.65
CA PHE A 20 18.43 -6.62 -10.14
C PHE A 20 18.92 -5.16 -10.19
N ASP A 21 18.06 -4.26 -10.69
CA ASP A 21 18.31 -2.80 -10.73
C ASP A 21 18.63 -2.20 -9.34
N ASN A 22 17.99 -2.70 -8.26
CA ASN A 22 18.26 -2.25 -6.89
C ASN A 22 19.50 -2.92 -6.26
N ASP A 23 19.84 -4.14 -6.67
CA ASP A 23 21.05 -4.84 -6.18
C ASP A 23 22.32 -4.25 -6.83
N ASP A 24 22.26 -3.81 -8.09
CA ASP A 24 23.36 -3.11 -8.79
C ASP A 24 23.63 -1.70 -8.20
N ASP A 25 22.59 -0.95 -7.84
CA ASP A 25 22.73 0.34 -7.10
C ASP A 25 23.49 0.16 -5.78
N VAL A 26 23.21 -0.93 -5.04
CA VAL A 26 23.92 -1.27 -3.81
C VAL A 26 25.37 -1.66 -4.10
N ALA A 27 25.63 -2.42 -5.17
CA ALA A 27 26.99 -2.80 -5.56
C ALA A 27 27.84 -1.58 -5.93
N HIS A 28 27.27 -0.60 -6.65
CA HIS A 28 27.97 0.64 -7.01
C HIS A 28 28.25 1.55 -5.80
N SER A 29 27.42 1.53 -4.75
CA SER A 29 27.66 2.30 -3.53
C SER A 29 28.93 1.88 -2.75
N HIS A 30 29.42 0.66 -2.96
CA HIS A 30 30.61 0.11 -2.31
C HIS A 30 31.92 0.28 -3.11
N ALA A 31 31.89 0.87 -4.31
CA ALA A 31 33.03 0.88 -5.24
C ALA A 31 34.03 2.05 -5.06
N THR A 32 33.81 2.96 -4.10
CA THR A 32 34.70 4.13 -3.86
C THR A 32 35.25 4.15 -2.44
N GLY A 33 36.29 3.36 -2.16
CA GLY A 33 36.82 3.22 -0.79
C GLY A 33 38.09 2.38 -0.60
N SER A 34 39.14 2.59 -1.42
CA SER A 34 40.51 2.26 -0.99
C SER A 34 41.02 3.36 -0.03
N ASP A 35 41.89 3.12 0.94
CA ASP A 35 42.70 1.93 1.26
C ASP A 35 42.99 1.86 2.78
N SER A 36 43.67 0.79 3.25
CA SER A 36 44.35 0.57 4.55
C SER A 36 43.72 -0.47 5.49
N GLY A 37 44.26 -1.69 5.42
CA GLY A 37 45.12 -2.15 6.53
C GLY A 37 44.56 -3.10 7.61
N SER A 38 45.14 -4.30 7.61
CA SER A 38 45.44 -5.17 8.76
C SER A 38 44.33 -5.86 9.58
N ASP A 39 44.53 -7.18 9.65
CA ASP A 39 44.34 -8.10 10.78
C ASP A 39 42.97 -8.71 11.11
N LEU A 40 43.04 -10.04 11.24
CA LEU A 40 41.97 -11.00 11.44
C LEU A 40 42.35 -11.90 12.61
N ASN A 41 41.60 -11.86 13.72
CA ASN A 41 41.26 -12.98 14.61
C ASN A 41 40.52 -12.50 15.87
N GLU A 42 39.76 -13.43 16.48
CA GLU A 42 39.30 -13.52 17.89
C GLU A 42 38.77 -12.24 18.62
N VAL A 43 37.66 -12.26 19.36
CA VAL A 43 37.23 -13.30 20.33
C VAL A 43 35.69 -13.47 20.33
N LEU A 44 35.24 -14.73 20.39
CA LEU A 44 33.87 -15.10 20.77
C LEU A 44 33.73 -15.15 22.30
N ALA A 45 33.15 -14.14 22.97
CA ALA A 45 32.73 -14.26 24.37
C ALA A 45 31.66 -13.25 24.88
N ILE A 46 30.43 -13.75 25.08
CA ILE A 46 29.69 -13.68 26.38
C ILE A 46 29.16 -12.31 26.91
N LYS A 47 27.81 -12.26 27.06
CA LYS A 47 26.99 -11.58 28.11
C LYS A 47 26.33 -10.19 27.88
N LYS A 48 25.06 -10.23 27.46
CA LYS A 48 23.98 -9.37 28.00
C LYS A 48 23.59 -9.84 29.42
N PRO A 49 22.80 -9.08 30.22
CA PRO A 49 22.68 -7.61 30.31
C PRO A 49 22.67 -7.09 31.78
N SER A 50 22.83 -5.78 32.00
CA SER A 50 22.35 -5.13 33.24
C SER A 50 22.22 -3.59 33.18
N LYS A 51 21.06 -3.10 33.62
CA LYS A 51 20.74 -1.81 34.26
C LYS A 51 19.86 -2.16 35.49
N PRO A 52 19.56 -1.26 36.47
CA PRO A 52 19.91 0.16 36.61
C PRO A 52 20.58 0.50 37.96
N GLN A 53 20.84 1.79 38.23
CA GLN A 53 20.32 2.52 39.42
C GLN A 53 20.49 4.06 39.19
N LYS A 54 20.28 4.90 40.22
CA LYS A 54 19.94 6.34 40.13
C LYS A 54 20.38 7.11 41.40
N ASP A 55 20.42 8.45 41.28
CA ASP A 55 20.28 9.50 42.33
C ASP A 55 21.51 10.10 43.08
N LYS A 56 21.47 11.45 43.19
CA LYS A 56 22.06 12.40 44.21
C LYS A 56 23.48 13.00 44.08
N ASN A 57 23.56 14.17 43.41
CA ASN A 57 23.75 15.56 43.94
C ASN A 57 24.94 15.96 44.88
N VAL A 58 25.20 17.30 44.98
CA VAL A 58 26.22 18.07 45.78
C VAL A 58 27.57 18.22 45.04
N GLN A 59 28.06 19.40 44.57
CA GLN A 59 28.51 20.69 45.20
C GLN A 59 29.88 20.57 45.96
N VAL A 60 30.86 21.51 45.96
CA VAL A 60 31.19 22.78 45.23
C VAL A 60 32.66 23.23 45.62
N GLU A 61 33.27 24.27 44.98
CA GLU A 61 34.49 25.06 45.39
C GLU A 61 35.94 24.51 45.07
N PRO A 62 37.06 25.34 45.03
CA PRO A 62 37.78 25.62 43.76
C PRO A 62 39.36 25.81 43.82
N CYS A 63 39.91 26.58 42.84
CA CYS A 63 41.15 27.43 42.85
C CYS A 63 42.54 26.79 42.55
N PRO A 64 43.61 27.59 42.24
CA PRO A 64 43.72 29.04 41.90
C PRO A 64 44.66 29.39 40.68
N HIS A 65 45.04 30.68 40.54
CA HIS A 65 46.06 31.34 39.66
C HIS A 65 45.60 31.77 38.25
N ASP A 66 45.92 32.98 37.72
CA ASP A 66 46.70 34.16 38.17
C ASP A 66 45.91 35.47 37.86
N ILE A 67 45.86 36.53 38.69
CA ILE A 67 46.88 37.61 38.89
C ILE A 67 47.17 38.35 37.55
N GLU A 68 46.97 39.67 37.37
CA GLU A 68 46.63 40.85 38.22
C GLU A 68 45.65 41.80 37.43
N ASN A 69 45.36 43.11 37.64
CA ASN A 69 45.82 44.24 38.49
C ASN A 69 44.62 45.21 38.82
N GLN A 70 44.86 46.52 39.00
CA GLN A 70 43.98 47.57 39.54
C GLN A 70 43.28 48.49 38.51
N GLY A 71 42.24 49.22 38.95
CA GLY A 71 42.09 50.64 38.63
C GLY A 71 40.84 51.07 37.83
N ALA A 72 39.81 51.56 38.52
CA ALA A 72 38.65 52.21 37.89
C ALA A 72 38.60 53.72 38.20
N LEU A 73 38.34 54.57 37.20
CA LEU A 73 37.41 55.75 37.26
C LEU A 73 37.43 56.65 36.00
N ARG A 74 36.27 56.70 35.30
CA ARG A 74 35.59 57.94 34.81
C ARG A 74 36.12 58.76 33.60
N GLY A 75 35.78 58.32 32.38
CA GLY A 75 35.42 59.16 31.21
C GLY A 75 36.53 59.97 30.49
N PRO A 76 36.21 60.78 29.45
CA PRO A 76 34.90 61.06 28.83
C PRO A 76 34.76 60.62 27.34
N ASP A 77 33.57 60.81 26.77
CA ASP A 77 33.24 60.70 25.33
C ASP A 77 33.72 61.95 24.55
N PRO A 78 34.33 61.82 23.35
CA PRO A 78 33.70 62.46 22.17
C PRO A 78 33.94 61.79 20.79
N THR A 79 32.86 61.70 20.00
CA THR A 79 32.77 61.94 18.54
C THR A 79 33.71 61.21 17.54
N THR A 80 33.14 60.24 16.81
CA THR A 80 33.37 59.90 15.37
C THR A 80 34.79 59.80 14.78
N ILE A 81 35.13 58.60 14.29
CA ILE A 81 35.92 58.40 13.05
C ILE A 81 35.18 57.37 12.16
N PRO A 82 34.93 57.65 10.86
CA PRO A 82 34.13 56.77 10.00
C PRO A 82 34.93 55.94 8.97
N GLY A 83 34.46 54.72 8.70
CA GLY A 83 34.45 54.17 7.33
C GLY A 83 35.30 52.93 7.02
N ARG A 84 34.62 51.80 6.74
CA ARG A 84 34.91 50.93 5.58
C ARG A 84 33.65 50.12 5.21
N PRO A 85 33.25 50.02 3.92
CA PRO A 85 32.00 49.37 3.53
C PRO A 85 32.20 47.88 3.16
N ASP A 86 32.36 47.01 4.17
CA ASP A 86 32.50 45.55 3.99
C ASP A 86 31.67 44.77 5.05
N ASP A 87 30.44 45.23 5.35
CA ASP A 87 29.51 44.59 6.31
C ASP A 87 28.92 43.26 5.78
N VAL A 88 29.76 42.23 5.67
CA VAL A 88 29.32 40.85 5.43
C VAL A 88 28.77 40.28 6.73
N SER A 89 27.51 40.58 7.03
CA SER A 89 26.79 40.08 8.20
C SER A 89 26.47 38.57 8.06
N TYR A 90 27.48 37.73 8.31
CA TYR A 90 27.28 36.34 8.70
C TYR A 90 26.92 36.29 10.19
N PRO A 91 25.73 35.82 10.58
CA PRO A 91 25.47 35.50 11.97
C PRO A 91 26.30 34.27 12.38
N PRO A 92 26.93 34.27 13.57
CA PRO A 92 27.45 33.04 14.17
C PRO A 92 26.28 32.10 14.52
N GLY A 93 26.55 30.79 14.63
CA GLY A 93 25.51 29.77 14.79
C GLY A 93 24.60 29.96 16.01
N GLY A 94 23.29 29.91 15.76
CA GLY A 94 22.21 29.81 16.76
C GLY A 94 21.21 28.73 16.33
N GLU A 95 20.60 28.03 17.29
CA GLU A 95 20.05 26.67 17.09
C GLU A 95 18.61 26.59 16.55
N ASP A 96 18.11 27.64 15.87
CA ASP A 96 16.66 27.83 15.59
C ASP A 96 16.13 27.28 14.24
N HIS A 97 16.90 26.48 13.50
CA HIS A 97 16.49 25.97 12.18
C HIS A 97 15.47 24.81 12.20
N LEU A 98 15.02 24.34 13.36
CA LEU A 98 14.13 23.17 13.49
C LEU A 98 12.62 23.48 13.39
N ALA A 99 12.21 24.74 13.26
CA ALA A 99 10.80 25.14 13.27
C ALA A 99 10.01 24.81 11.97
N HIS A 100 10.69 24.60 10.83
CA HIS A 100 10.03 24.37 9.53
C HIS A 100 9.76 22.90 9.19
N ARG A 101 9.22 22.14 10.15
CA ARG A 101 8.42 20.92 9.84
C ARG A 101 6.93 21.19 10.03
N GLN A 102 6.44 22.23 9.36
CA GLN A 102 5.02 22.56 9.28
C GLN A 102 4.30 21.46 8.46
N ASP A 103 3.15 21.01 8.93
CA ASP A 103 2.54 19.77 8.45
C ASP A 103 1.83 19.94 7.10
N HIS A 104 2.52 19.60 6.01
CA HIS A 104 1.95 19.56 4.66
C HIS A 104 1.03 18.34 4.50
N LYS A 105 -0.16 18.38 5.12
CA LYS A 105 -1.10 17.25 5.19
C LYS A 105 -2.57 17.52 4.80
N GLU A 106 -2.91 18.73 4.37
CA GLU A 106 -4.30 19.10 4.03
C GLU A 106 -4.67 18.95 2.53
N GLY A 107 -3.68 18.92 1.62
CA GLY A 107 -3.92 18.96 0.16
C GLY A 107 -4.02 17.58 -0.52
N ASP A 108 -2.92 16.82 -0.51
CA ASP A 108 -2.81 15.58 -1.29
C ASP A 108 -3.59 14.40 -0.69
N SER A 109 -3.77 14.41 0.64
CA SER A 109 -4.46 13.36 1.42
C SER A 109 -5.92 13.17 0.99
N HIS A 110 -6.64 14.26 0.74
CA HIS A 110 -8.01 14.23 0.25
C HIS A 110 -8.08 13.68 -1.18
N THR A 111 -7.05 13.92 -2.00
CA THR A 111 -6.96 13.42 -3.37
C THR A 111 -6.69 11.92 -3.39
N SER A 112 -5.72 11.41 -2.61
CA SER A 112 -5.42 9.98 -2.54
C SER A 112 -6.58 9.16 -1.97
N LEU A 113 -7.23 9.62 -0.89
CA LEU A 113 -8.39 8.96 -0.29
C LEU A 113 -9.58 8.94 -1.26
N SER A 114 -9.84 10.05 -1.98
CA SER A 114 -10.93 10.08 -2.97
C SER A 114 -10.66 9.15 -4.17
N GLY A 115 -9.40 9.00 -4.60
CA GLY A 115 -8.97 8.00 -5.57
C GLY A 115 -9.22 6.57 -5.08
N GLN A 116 -8.75 6.22 -3.88
CA GLN A 116 -8.92 4.89 -3.28
C GLN A 116 -10.41 4.51 -3.17
N LEU A 117 -11.26 5.42 -2.67
CA LEU A 117 -12.70 5.18 -2.60
C LEU A 117 -13.33 5.03 -3.99
N THR A 118 -12.87 5.79 -4.98
CA THR A 118 -13.36 5.67 -6.37
C THR A 118 -13.00 4.31 -6.98
N ALA A 119 -11.78 3.82 -6.77
CA ALA A 119 -11.37 2.47 -7.19
C ALA A 119 -12.23 1.38 -6.53
N ILE A 120 -12.53 1.50 -5.24
CA ILE A 120 -13.42 0.59 -4.51
C ILE A 120 -14.86 0.63 -5.07
N PHE A 121 -15.40 1.81 -5.38
CA PHE A 121 -16.73 1.93 -6.00
C PHE A 121 -16.79 1.32 -7.42
N ILE A 122 -15.74 1.50 -8.23
CA ILE A 122 -15.65 0.89 -9.57
C ILE A 122 -15.58 -0.64 -9.47
N LEU A 123 -14.80 -1.15 -8.50
CA LEU A 123 -14.68 -2.57 -8.21
C LEU A 123 -16.02 -3.16 -7.73
N GLU A 124 -16.66 -2.55 -6.73
CA GLU A 124 -18.00 -2.96 -6.25
C GLU A 124 -19.00 -3.02 -7.40
N PHE A 125 -19.06 -1.96 -8.23
CA PHE A 125 -19.96 -1.91 -9.38
C PHE A 125 -19.69 -3.07 -10.35
N GLY A 126 -18.42 -3.36 -10.68
CA GLY A 126 -18.04 -4.48 -11.53
C GLY A 126 -18.42 -5.85 -10.94
N VAL A 127 -18.25 -6.05 -9.63
CA VAL A 127 -18.57 -7.32 -8.95
C VAL A 127 -20.08 -7.51 -8.83
N VAL A 128 -20.83 -6.48 -8.42
CA VAL A 128 -22.30 -6.50 -8.35
C VAL A 128 -22.91 -6.75 -9.73
N PHE A 129 -22.39 -6.11 -10.77
CA PHE A 129 -22.88 -6.29 -12.15
C PHE A 129 -22.63 -7.72 -12.64
N HIS A 130 -21.42 -8.26 -12.47
CA HIS A 130 -21.10 -9.66 -12.79
C HIS A 130 -22.01 -10.63 -12.04
N SER A 131 -22.17 -10.44 -10.72
CA SER A 131 -22.99 -11.28 -9.85
C SER A 131 -24.48 -11.30 -10.24
N VAL A 132 -25.04 -10.18 -10.71
CA VAL A 132 -26.41 -10.14 -11.27
C VAL A 132 -26.51 -10.99 -12.54
N PHE A 133 -25.55 -10.92 -13.45
CA PHE A 133 -25.58 -11.72 -14.69
C PHE A 133 -25.32 -13.22 -14.44
N ILE A 134 -24.49 -13.59 -13.47
CA ILE A 134 -24.32 -14.98 -13.03
C ILE A 134 -25.59 -15.51 -12.36
N GLY A 135 -26.24 -14.70 -11.51
CA GLY A 135 -27.55 -15.04 -10.95
C GLY A 135 -28.61 -15.22 -12.04
N LEU A 136 -28.63 -14.33 -13.03
CA LEU A 136 -29.56 -14.37 -14.17
C LEU A 136 -29.40 -15.64 -15.01
N THR A 137 -28.16 -16.08 -15.28
CA THR A 137 -27.94 -17.34 -16.02
C THR A 137 -28.34 -18.54 -15.17
N LEU A 138 -27.92 -18.62 -13.90
CA LEU A 138 -28.30 -19.71 -12.98
C LEU A 138 -29.82 -19.85 -12.85
N GLY A 139 -30.55 -18.74 -12.73
CA GLY A 139 -32.02 -18.72 -12.67
C GLY A 139 -32.72 -19.19 -13.95
N THR A 140 -31.99 -19.38 -15.05
CA THR A 140 -32.50 -19.96 -16.32
C THR A 140 -31.95 -21.35 -16.65
N THR A 141 -31.07 -21.92 -15.81
CA THR A 141 -30.48 -23.23 -16.05
C THR A 141 -31.39 -24.38 -15.61
N GLY A 142 -31.29 -25.53 -16.29
CA GLY A 142 -32.05 -26.74 -15.98
C GLY A 142 -31.75 -27.32 -14.58
N SER A 143 -32.74 -28.02 -14.01
CA SER A 143 -32.73 -28.56 -12.64
C SER A 143 -31.60 -29.52 -12.32
N ASP A 144 -31.01 -30.14 -13.33
CA ASP A 144 -30.11 -31.27 -13.18
C ASP A 144 -28.68 -30.78 -12.91
N ASP A 145 -28.22 -29.81 -13.70
CA ASP A 145 -26.92 -29.13 -13.51
C ASP A 145 -26.95 -28.10 -12.37
N LEU A 146 -28.12 -27.52 -12.07
CA LEU A 146 -28.28 -26.45 -11.07
C LEU A 146 -27.66 -26.79 -9.71
N LYS A 147 -27.71 -28.07 -9.29
CA LYS A 147 -27.11 -28.51 -8.01
C LYS A 147 -25.59 -28.39 -8.00
N VAL A 148 -24.92 -28.72 -9.11
CA VAL A 148 -23.46 -28.61 -9.25
C VAL A 148 -23.07 -27.15 -9.37
N LEU A 149 -23.75 -26.42 -10.26
CA LEU A 149 -23.52 -25.00 -10.50
C LEU A 149 -23.70 -24.15 -9.24
N LEU A 150 -24.73 -24.42 -8.43
CA LEU A 150 -24.94 -23.72 -7.16
C LEU A 150 -23.80 -23.96 -6.16
N VAL A 151 -23.28 -25.20 -6.05
CA VAL A 151 -22.15 -25.50 -5.16
C VAL A 151 -20.88 -24.79 -5.63
N VAL A 152 -20.58 -24.83 -6.93
CA VAL A 152 -19.41 -24.13 -7.51
C VAL A 152 -19.55 -22.61 -7.35
N LEU A 153 -20.73 -22.06 -7.59
CA LEU A 153 -21.01 -20.62 -7.43
C LEU A 153 -20.87 -20.15 -5.98
N VAL A 154 -21.32 -20.94 -4.99
CA VAL A 154 -21.15 -20.58 -3.58
C VAL A 154 -19.67 -20.43 -3.22
N PHE A 155 -18.79 -21.32 -3.70
CA PHE A 155 -17.35 -21.17 -3.51
C PHE A 155 -16.76 -19.99 -4.31
N HIS A 156 -17.21 -19.77 -5.54
CA HIS A 156 -16.77 -18.63 -6.37
C HIS A 156 -17.11 -17.29 -5.71
N GLN A 157 -18.38 -17.08 -5.38
CA GLN A 157 -18.90 -15.88 -4.71
C GLN A 157 -18.25 -15.67 -3.34
N MET A 158 -17.90 -16.74 -2.61
CA MET A 158 -17.13 -16.65 -1.37
C MET A 158 -15.73 -16.08 -1.61
N PHE A 159 -14.99 -16.54 -2.63
CA PHE A 159 -13.65 -16.03 -2.92
C PHE A 159 -13.68 -14.59 -3.46
N GLU A 160 -14.65 -14.24 -4.30
CA GLU A 160 -14.85 -12.85 -4.73
C GLU A 160 -15.21 -11.94 -3.54
N GLY A 161 -16.14 -12.37 -2.68
CA GLY A 161 -16.57 -11.63 -1.49
C GLY A 161 -15.47 -11.45 -0.45
N LEU A 162 -14.56 -12.43 -0.30
CA LEU A 162 -13.36 -12.29 0.52
C LEU A 162 -12.37 -11.27 -0.08
N GLY A 163 -12.19 -11.26 -1.40
CA GLY A 163 -11.37 -10.28 -2.10
C GLY A 163 -11.91 -8.86 -1.93
N LEU A 164 -13.19 -8.65 -2.24
CA LEU A 164 -13.93 -7.40 -2.06
C LEU A 164 -13.89 -6.92 -0.59
N GLY A 165 -14.27 -7.81 0.34
CA GLY A 165 -14.29 -7.52 1.77
C GLY A 165 -12.93 -7.12 2.32
N SER A 166 -11.83 -7.72 1.84
CA SER A 166 -10.47 -7.32 2.23
C SER A 166 -10.14 -5.87 1.87
N ARG A 167 -10.65 -5.36 0.75
CA ARG A 167 -10.42 -3.98 0.30
C ARG A 167 -11.34 -2.98 0.99
N ILE A 168 -12.60 -3.35 1.22
CA ILE A 168 -13.54 -2.57 2.04
C ILE A 168 -13.02 -2.42 3.48
N ALA A 169 -12.39 -3.45 4.05
CA ALA A 169 -11.85 -3.46 5.42
C ALA A 169 -10.52 -2.70 5.61
N VAL A 170 -9.75 -2.48 4.53
CA VAL A 170 -8.47 -1.75 4.56
C VAL A 170 -8.62 -0.27 4.14
N ALA A 171 -9.81 0.13 3.64
CA ALA A 171 -10.08 1.50 3.24
C ALA A 171 -10.32 2.44 4.43
N GLU A 172 -9.75 3.65 4.36
CA GLU A 172 -9.96 4.68 5.38
C GLU A 172 -11.30 5.41 5.14
N TRP A 173 -12.36 4.93 5.81
CA TRP A 173 -13.68 5.52 5.73
C TRP A 173 -13.79 6.78 6.61
N PRO A 174 -14.16 7.96 6.07
CA PRO A 174 -14.39 9.15 6.88
C PRO A 174 -15.59 8.94 7.82
N GLU A 175 -15.55 9.53 9.02
CA GLU A 175 -16.52 9.26 10.09
C GLU A 175 -17.99 9.42 9.67
N SER A 176 -18.28 10.40 8.81
CA SER A 176 -19.62 10.64 8.26
C SER A 176 -20.15 9.56 7.31
N LYS A 177 -19.33 8.57 6.92
CA LYS A 177 -19.66 7.51 5.95
C LYS A 177 -19.37 6.09 6.46
N GLN A 178 -19.16 5.88 7.77
CA GLN A 178 -18.91 4.53 8.33
C GLN A 178 -20.02 3.49 8.07
N TRP A 179 -21.25 3.93 7.72
CA TRP A 179 -22.35 3.05 7.30
C TRP A 179 -22.19 2.48 5.88
N LEU A 180 -21.41 3.16 5.03
CA LEU A 180 -21.24 2.83 3.62
C LEU A 180 -20.63 1.44 3.35
N PRO A 181 -19.53 0.99 4.01
CA PRO A 181 -18.99 -0.36 3.82
C PRO A 181 -20.02 -1.48 4.06
N TYR A 182 -20.96 -1.29 5.00
CA TYR A 182 -22.04 -2.24 5.25
C TYR A 182 -23.07 -2.26 4.11
N VAL A 183 -23.38 -1.10 3.51
CA VAL A 183 -24.30 -1.02 2.36
C VAL A 183 -23.68 -1.58 1.09
N LEU A 184 -22.36 -1.43 0.89
CA LEU A 184 -21.62 -2.14 -0.17
C LEU A 184 -21.72 -3.67 0.02
N ALA A 185 -21.36 -4.17 1.21
CA ALA A 185 -21.46 -5.60 1.53
C ALA A 185 -22.89 -6.19 1.38
N VAL A 186 -23.93 -5.41 1.71
CA VAL A 186 -25.34 -5.80 1.48
C VAL A 186 -25.71 -5.73 0.00
N GLY A 187 -25.18 -4.76 -0.76
CA GLY A 187 -25.34 -4.69 -2.21
C GLY A 187 -24.79 -5.92 -2.92
N PHE A 188 -23.53 -6.28 -2.63
CA PHE A 188 -22.93 -7.55 -3.04
C PHE A 188 -23.79 -8.76 -2.66
N ALA A 189 -24.18 -8.90 -1.39
CA ALA A 189 -24.93 -10.06 -0.90
C ALA A 189 -26.35 -10.20 -1.52
N LEU A 190 -26.98 -9.10 -1.93
CA LEU A 190 -28.30 -9.12 -2.58
C LEU A 190 -28.23 -9.25 -4.12
N SER A 191 -27.07 -8.97 -4.72
CA SER A 191 -26.89 -8.96 -6.19
C SER A 191 -27.24 -10.30 -6.85
N THR A 192 -26.63 -11.41 -6.40
CA THR A 192 -26.86 -12.76 -6.94
C THR A 192 -28.29 -13.26 -6.70
N PRO A 193 -28.90 -13.13 -5.50
CA PRO A 193 -30.33 -13.43 -5.29
C PRO A 193 -31.28 -12.63 -6.20
N VAL A 194 -31.02 -11.33 -6.41
CA VAL A 194 -31.80 -10.50 -7.35
C VAL A 194 -31.63 -10.99 -8.79
N GLY A 195 -30.40 -11.35 -9.20
CA GLY A 195 -30.12 -11.98 -10.48
C GLY A 195 -30.90 -13.29 -10.69
N VAL A 196 -30.90 -14.19 -9.70
CA VAL A 196 -31.65 -15.46 -9.76
C VAL A 196 -33.15 -15.23 -9.84
N ALA A 197 -33.70 -14.31 -9.02
CA ALA A 197 -35.11 -13.94 -9.09
C ALA A 197 -35.50 -13.35 -10.45
N ALA A 198 -34.63 -12.52 -11.04
CA ALA A 198 -34.80 -12.01 -12.39
C ALA A 198 -34.73 -13.13 -13.44
N GLY A 199 -33.81 -14.11 -13.31
CA GLY A 199 -33.69 -15.25 -14.23
C GLY A 199 -34.95 -16.12 -14.26
N VAL A 200 -35.49 -16.47 -13.08
CA VAL A 200 -36.74 -17.24 -12.96
C VAL A 200 -37.96 -16.45 -13.47
N GLY A 201 -37.96 -15.12 -13.29
CA GLY A 201 -39.05 -14.25 -13.76
C GLY A 201 -39.00 -13.92 -15.26
N ALA A 202 -37.81 -13.84 -15.84
CA ALA A 202 -37.57 -13.38 -17.21
C ALA A 202 -37.86 -14.48 -18.25
N LYS A 203 -39.14 -14.83 -18.42
CA LYS A 203 -39.65 -15.70 -19.51
C LYS A 203 -39.18 -15.16 -20.87
N PRO A 204 -38.15 -15.75 -21.52
CA PRO A 204 -37.43 -15.06 -22.57
C PRO A 204 -38.05 -15.36 -23.93
N ALA A 205 -38.60 -14.34 -24.59
CA ALA A 205 -39.19 -14.48 -25.93
C ALA A 205 -38.17 -14.91 -27.00
N ASN A 206 -36.86 -14.69 -26.77
CA ASN A 206 -35.79 -15.20 -27.60
C ASN A 206 -34.52 -15.48 -26.76
N ALA A 207 -34.22 -16.77 -26.55
CA ALA A 207 -33.05 -17.21 -25.79
C ALA A 207 -31.71 -16.85 -26.46
N ALA A 208 -31.65 -16.68 -27.79
CA ALA A 208 -30.43 -16.26 -28.47
C ALA A 208 -30.11 -14.78 -28.18
N THR A 209 -31.12 -13.91 -28.19
CA THR A 209 -30.96 -12.49 -27.81
C THR A 209 -30.51 -12.36 -26.35
N GLN A 210 -31.11 -13.13 -25.43
CA GLN A 210 -30.70 -13.12 -24.03
C GLN A 210 -29.23 -13.55 -23.85
N LYS A 211 -28.81 -14.65 -24.48
CA LYS A 211 -27.41 -15.11 -24.41
C LYS A 211 -26.42 -14.10 -24.98
N LEU A 212 -26.78 -13.41 -26.07
CA LEU A 212 -25.95 -12.36 -26.66
C LEU A 212 -25.86 -11.12 -25.75
N VAL A 213 -26.98 -10.67 -25.19
CA VAL A 213 -27.00 -9.52 -24.25
C VAL A 213 -26.20 -9.83 -22.98
N ASN A 214 -26.40 -11.01 -22.39
CA ASN A 214 -25.63 -11.45 -21.23
C ASN A 214 -24.13 -11.50 -21.56
N GLY A 215 -23.73 -12.10 -22.69
CA GLY A 215 -22.32 -12.21 -23.08
C GLY A 215 -21.64 -10.86 -23.34
N ILE A 216 -22.36 -9.89 -23.90
CA ILE A 216 -21.84 -8.52 -24.07
C ILE A 216 -21.59 -7.88 -22.69
N PHE A 217 -22.59 -7.86 -21.82
CA PHE A 217 -22.47 -7.22 -20.51
C PHE A 217 -21.45 -7.91 -19.60
N ASP A 218 -21.40 -9.25 -19.62
CA ASP A 218 -20.40 -10.03 -18.89
C ASP A 218 -18.98 -9.77 -19.40
N SER A 219 -18.77 -9.61 -20.72
CA SER A 219 -17.46 -9.25 -21.28
C SER A 219 -16.98 -7.86 -20.84
N ILE A 220 -17.91 -6.90 -20.66
CA ILE A 220 -17.61 -5.56 -20.12
C ILE A 220 -17.26 -5.67 -18.63
N SER A 221 -18.04 -6.45 -17.86
CA SER A 221 -17.77 -6.71 -16.44
C SER A 221 -16.40 -7.35 -16.22
N ALA A 222 -16.07 -8.39 -17.01
CA ALA A 222 -14.78 -9.06 -16.98
C ALA A 222 -13.61 -8.11 -17.33
N GLY A 223 -13.82 -7.15 -18.23
CA GLY A 223 -12.84 -6.10 -18.54
C GLY A 223 -12.58 -5.15 -17.36
N ILE A 224 -13.65 -4.70 -16.68
CA ILE A 224 -13.55 -3.85 -15.48
C ILE A 224 -12.88 -4.61 -14.33
N LEU A 225 -13.32 -5.84 -14.06
CA LEU A 225 -12.78 -6.70 -13.01
C LEU A 225 -11.31 -7.09 -13.26
N MET A 226 -10.93 -7.31 -14.53
CA MET A 226 -9.54 -7.49 -14.92
C MET A 226 -8.72 -6.22 -14.64
N TYR A 227 -9.21 -5.03 -15.02
CA TYR A 227 -8.51 -3.78 -14.74
C TYR A 227 -8.31 -3.55 -13.24
N THR A 228 -9.39 -3.63 -12.44
CA THR A 228 -9.28 -3.44 -10.98
C THR A 228 -8.41 -4.53 -10.34
N GLY A 229 -8.58 -5.79 -10.73
CA GLY A 229 -7.81 -6.92 -10.21
C GLY A 229 -6.31 -6.83 -10.48
N LEU A 230 -5.90 -6.31 -11.64
CA LEU A 230 -4.50 -6.18 -12.03
C LEU A 230 -3.85 -4.86 -11.59
N VAL A 231 -4.53 -3.73 -11.80
CA VAL A 231 -3.98 -2.38 -11.58
C VAL A 231 -4.24 -1.92 -10.14
N GLU A 232 -5.50 -1.85 -9.73
CA GLU A 232 -5.88 -1.35 -8.40
C GLU A 232 -5.47 -2.32 -7.28
N LEU A 233 -5.55 -3.64 -7.50
CA LEU A 233 -5.26 -4.63 -6.46
C LEU A 233 -3.83 -5.18 -6.50
N LEU A 234 -3.27 -5.47 -7.68
CA LEU A 234 -1.99 -6.17 -7.82
C LEU A 234 -0.81 -5.20 -7.94
N ALA A 235 -0.85 -4.24 -8.88
CA ALA A 235 0.21 -3.24 -9.00
C ALA A 235 0.35 -2.38 -7.74
N HIS A 236 -0.77 -2.01 -7.09
CA HIS A 236 -0.72 -1.23 -5.84
C HIS A 236 -0.04 -1.99 -4.68
N GLU A 237 -0.32 -3.29 -4.49
CA GLU A 237 0.27 -4.07 -3.39
C GLU A 237 1.75 -4.37 -3.55
N PHE A 238 2.27 -4.51 -4.78
CA PHE A 238 3.67 -4.89 -5.00
C PHE A 238 4.58 -3.73 -5.44
N MET A 239 4.09 -2.83 -6.30
CA MET A 239 4.92 -1.75 -6.87
C MET A 239 4.83 -0.45 -6.06
N PHE A 240 3.63 -0.08 -5.61
CA PHE A 240 3.38 1.19 -4.92
C PHE A 240 3.55 1.09 -3.40
N ASN A 241 3.23 -0.06 -2.78
CA ASN A 241 3.45 -0.29 -1.34
C ASN A 241 4.96 -0.32 -1.00
N PRO A 242 5.51 0.67 -0.26
CA PRO A 242 6.95 0.74 0.02
C PRO A 242 7.45 -0.35 0.96
N HIS A 243 6.56 -0.94 1.78
CA HIS A 243 6.87 -2.05 2.66
C HIS A 243 7.04 -3.35 1.85
N MET A 244 6.12 -3.63 0.92
CA MET A 244 6.25 -4.79 0.02
C MET A 244 7.46 -4.65 -0.90
N ARG A 245 7.71 -3.45 -1.45
CA ARG A 245 8.86 -3.22 -2.35
C ARG A 245 10.21 -3.42 -1.66
N ARG A 246 10.32 -3.19 -0.35
CA ARG A 246 11.53 -3.41 0.48
C ARG A 246 11.60 -4.78 1.18
N ALA A 247 10.55 -5.60 1.11
CA ALA A 247 10.52 -6.90 1.79
C ALA A 247 11.52 -7.90 1.18
N PRO A 248 12.11 -8.83 1.96
CA PRO A 248 12.97 -9.87 1.41
C PRO A 248 12.23 -10.74 0.38
N LEU A 249 12.93 -11.17 -0.68
CA LEU A 249 12.34 -11.91 -1.82
C LEU A 249 11.45 -13.08 -1.41
N LYS A 250 11.76 -13.77 -0.30
CA LYS A 250 10.96 -14.87 0.26
C LYS A 250 9.51 -14.45 0.57
N ILE A 251 9.28 -13.23 1.02
CA ILE A 251 7.93 -12.70 1.31
C ILE A 251 7.21 -12.32 0.02
N GLN A 252 7.90 -11.71 -0.95
CA GLN A 252 7.31 -11.37 -2.25
C GLN A 252 6.91 -12.63 -3.05
N LEU A 253 7.79 -13.64 -3.12
CA LEU A 253 7.48 -14.93 -3.75
C LEU A 253 6.37 -15.69 -3.01
N PHE A 254 6.30 -15.58 -1.68
CA PHE A 254 5.19 -16.16 -0.91
C PHE A 254 3.86 -15.47 -1.23
N ALA A 255 3.81 -14.14 -1.24
CA ALA A 255 2.62 -13.36 -1.60
C ALA A 255 2.16 -13.64 -3.04
N PHE A 256 3.09 -13.66 -4.01
CA PHE A 256 2.80 -14.06 -5.39
C PHE A 256 2.32 -15.52 -5.48
N GLY A 257 2.90 -16.43 -4.68
CA GLY A 257 2.44 -17.82 -4.55
C GLY A 257 1.02 -17.94 -4.02
N CYS A 258 0.63 -17.12 -3.03
CA CYS A 258 -0.76 -17.06 -2.55
C CYS A 258 -1.74 -16.57 -3.64
N ILE A 259 -1.34 -15.60 -4.47
CA ILE A 259 -2.15 -15.12 -5.59
C ILE A 259 -2.26 -16.19 -6.69
N ALA A 260 -1.15 -16.83 -7.06
CA ALA A 260 -1.14 -17.95 -8.00
C ALA A 260 -2.00 -19.13 -7.51
N PHE A 261 -2.00 -19.42 -6.21
CA PHE A 261 -2.90 -20.40 -5.58
C PHE A 261 -4.36 -19.97 -5.69
N GLY A 262 -4.71 -18.73 -5.38
CA GLY A 262 -6.08 -18.21 -5.53
C GLY A 262 -6.59 -18.29 -6.97
N VAL A 263 -5.77 -17.88 -7.94
CA VAL A 263 -6.06 -18.02 -9.38
C VAL A 263 -6.23 -19.49 -9.78
N THR A 264 -5.41 -20.40 -9.23
CA THR A 264 -5.53 -21.85 -9.47
C THR A 264 -6.85 -22.41 -8.91
N VAL A 265 -7.26 -22.01 -7.70
CA VAL A 265 -8.54 -22.43 -7.10
C VAL A 265 -9.72 -21.91 -7.92
N MET A 266 -9.71 -20.64 -8.33
CA MET A 266 -10.77 -20.09 -9.18
C MET A 266 -10.83 -20.75 -10.58
N ALA A 267 -9.67 -21.07 -11.17
CA ALA A 267 -9.60 -21.81 -12.43
C ALA A 267 -10.07 -23.27 -12.29
N LEU A 268 -9.87 -23.90 -11.13
CA LEU A 268 -10.43 -25.22 -10.84
C LEU A 268 -11.94 -25.16 -10.69
N LEU A 269 -12.50 -24.16 -9.98
CA LEU A 269 -13.96 -23.95 -9.91
C LEU A 269 -14.56 -23.74 -11.31
N ALA A 270 -13.94 -22.90 -12.15
CA ALA A 270 -14.36 -22.64 -13.53
C ALA A 270 -14.22 -23.84 -14.49
N LYS A 271 -13.67 -24.98 -14.03
CA LYS A 271 -13.65 -26.26 -14.77
C LYS A 271 -14.75 -27.23 -14.27
N TRP A 272 -15.50 -26.88 -13.23
CA TRP A 272 -16.59 -27.70 -12.66
C TRP A 272 -17.95 -27.01 -12.71
N ALA A 273 -17.99 -25.71 -13.04
CA ALA A 273 -19.12 -25.07 -13.70
C ALA A 273 -19.13 -25.40 -15.22
#